data_AF-A0A535XCX1-F1
#
_entry.id   AF-A0A535XCX1-F1
#
_cell.length_a   1.000
_cell.length_b   1.000
_cell.length_c   1.000
_cell.angle_alpha   90.00
_cell.angle_beta   90.00
_cell.angle_gamma   90.00
#
_symmetry.space_group_name_H-M   'P 1'
#
loop_
_entity.id
_entity.type
_entity.pdbx_description
1 polymer ?
#
loop_
_entity_poly.entity_id
_entity_poly.type
_entity_poly.pdbx_seq_one_letter_code
_entity_poly.pdbx_strand_id
1 'polypeptide(L)'
;MKLARLRPEDLRADANSLRVVLAAGANGLVLRTAGWEIRFGGAERMEEKIALARRFLRENPQRKLDYLDVRTPDSIVVSPR
;
A
#
# COMPACT_ATOMS: atom_id res chain seq x y z
N MET A 1 -19.02 -2.96 12.52
CA MET A 1 -17.96 -2.63 11.54
C MET A 1 -16.61 -2.68 12.24
N LYS A 2 -15.63 -3.39 11.68
CA LYS A 2 -14.25 -3.38 12.17
C LYS A 2 -13.48 -2.39 11.31
N LEU A 3 -12.72 -1.49 11.93
CA LEU A 3 -11.86 -0.58 11.19
C LEU A 3 -10.64 -1.38 10.71
N ALA A 4 -10.38 -1.36 9.40
CA ALA A 4 -9.14 -1.89 8.86
C ALA A 4 -7.97 -1.03 9.35
N ARG A 5 -6.93 -1.66 9.92
CA ARG A 5 -5.78 -0.98 10.49
C ARG A 5 -4.50 -1.48 9.85
N LEU A 6 -3.64 -0.53 9.46
CA LEU A 6 -2.28 -0.76 9.00
C LEU A 6 -1.36 0.04 9.93
N ARG A 7 -0.36 -0.62 10.51
CA ARG A 7 0.63 0.01 11.37
C ARG A 7 1.97 0.14 10.64
N PRO A 8 2.83 1.09 11.00
CA PRO A 8 4.20 1.14 10.46
C PRO A 8 4.94 -0.21 10.56
N GLU A 9 4.74 -0.94 11.66
CA GLU A 9 5.35 -2.28 11.85
C GLU A 9 4.83 -3.35 10.86
N ASP A 10 3.69 -3.11 10.23
CA ASP A 10 3.13 -3.99 9.21
C ASP A 10 3.77 -3.78 7.82
N LEU A 11 4.61 -2.76 7.70
CA LEU A 11 5.32 -2.37 6.50
C LEU A 11 6.80 -2.80 6.57
N ARG A 12 7.58 -2.38 5.58
CA ARG A 12 9.02 -2.62 5.54
C ARG A 12 9.77 -1.65 6.45
N ALA A 13 10.98 -2.01 6.83
CA ALA A 13 11.87 -1.16 7.63
C ALA A 13 12.22 0.18 6.94
N ASP A 14 12.09 0.27 5.60
CA ASP A 14 12.32 1.50 4.84
C ASP A 14 11.07 2.40 4.72
N ALA A 15 9.93 2.02 5.32
CA ALA A 15 8.67 2.75 5.29
C ALA A 15 8.67 3.96 6.24
N ASN A 16 9.61 4.88 6.00
CA ASN A 16 9.79 6.09 6.81
C ASN A 16 8.89 7.23 6.32
N SER A 17 8.56 8.17 7.21
CA SER A 17 7.75 9.36 6.90
C SER A 17 6.37 9.05 6.30
N LEU A 18 5.64 8.12 6.93
CA LEU A 18 4.33 7.66 6.48
C LEU A 18 3.29 8.78 6.48
N ARG A 19 2.57 8.93 5.36
CA ARG A 19 1.47 9.89 5.21
C ARG A 19 0.33 9.26 4.42
N VAL A 20 -0.89 9.50 4.86
CA VAL A 20 -2.10 9.14 4.10
C VAL A 20 -2.48 10.33 3.23
N VAL A 21 -2.66 10.09 1.94
CA VAL A 21 -2.99 11.11 0.93
C VAL A 21 -4.24 10.66 0.17
N LEU A 22 -5.21 11.55 0.01
CA LEU A 22 -6.29 11.36 -0.94
C LEU A 22 -5.86 11.97 -2.28
N ALA A 23 -5.45 11.11 -3.21
CA ALA A 23 -5.03 11.51 -4.55
C ALA A 23 -6.25 11.64 -5.49
N ALA A 24 -6.17 12.58 -6.44
CA ALA A 24 -7.19 12.72 -7.46
C ALA A 24 -7.23 11.49 -8.40
N GLY A 25 -8.40 11.25 -8.99
CA GLY A 25 -8.61 10.19 -9.98
C GLY A 25 -8.50 8.77 -9.40
N ALA A 26 -8.09 7.82 -10.25
CA ALA A 26 -8.13 6.39 -9.95
C ALA A 26 -7.18 5.94 -8.82
N ASN A 27 -6.22 6.78 -8.41
CA ASN A 27 -5.31 6.46 -7.31
C ASN A 27 -6.01 6.50 -5.94
N GLY A 28 -7.04 7.35 -5.79
CA GLY A 28 -7.86 7.45 -4.58
C GLY A 28 -7.02 7.54 -3.31
N LEU A 29 -7.24 6.60 -2.37
CA LEU A 29 -6.46 6.53 -1.14
C LEU A 29 -5.03 6.02 -1.41
N VAL A 30 -4.04 6.80 -0.99
CA VAL A 30 -2.61 6.47 -1.14
C VAL A 30 -1.92 6.54 0.22
N LEU A 31 -1.13 5.52 0.55
CA LEU A 31 -0.17 5.58 1.65
C LEU A 31 1.21 5.88 1.07
N ARG A 32 1.78 7.03 1.40
CA ARG A 32 3.08 7.47 0.90
C ARG A 32 4.16 7.35 1.98
N THR A 33 5.33 6.90 1.58
CA THR A 33 6.58 6.94 2.36
C THR A 33 7.54 7.96 1.74
N ALA A 34 8.73 8.10 2.31
CA ALA A 34 9.79 8.92 1.72
C ALA A 34 10.31 8.39 0.37
N GLY A 35 10.18 7.08 0.08
CA GLY A 35 10.81 6.45 -1.09
C GLY A 35 9.86 5.73 -2.04
N TRP A 36 8.66 5.37 -1.58
CA TRP A 36 7.69 4.57 -2.32
C TRP A 36 6.25 4.77 -1.79
N GLU A 37 5.25 4.31 -2.52
CA GLU A 37 3.84 4.44 -2.11
C GLU A 37 2.99 3.18 -2.32
N ILE A 38 1.86 3.09 -1.60
CA ILE A 38 0.81 2.08 -1.82
C ILE A 38 -0.44 2.79 -2.34
N ARG A 39 -0.99 2.33 -3.47
CA ARG A 39 -2.20 2.88 -4.07
C ARG A 39 -3.37 1.93 -3.82
N PHE A 40 -4.36 2.38 -3.05
CA PHE A 40 -5.54 1.60 -2.71
C PHE A 40 -6.74 1.92 -3.61
N GLY A 41 -6.79 3.08 -4.27
CA GLY A 41 -7.95 3.46 -5.07
C GLY A 41 -9.15 3.77 -4.19
N GLY A 42 -10.32 3.23 -4.55
CA GLY A 42 -11.53 3.39 -3.75
C GLY A 42 -11.53 2.59 -2.45
N ALA A 43 -12.52 2.85 -1.60
CA ALA A 43 -12.65 2.25 -0.26
C ALA A 43 -13.21 0.81 -0.27
N GLU A 44 -13.59 0.28 -1.42
CA GLU A 44 -14.09 -1.09 -1.56
C GLU A 44 -13.03 -2.12 -1.16
N ARG A 45 -13.48 -3.19 -0.48
CA ARG A 45 -12.64 -4.34 -0.08
C ARG A 45 -11.33 -3.92 0.61
N MET A 46 -11.34 -2.82 1.37
CA MET A 46 -10.13 -2.22 1.97
C MET A 46 -9.36 -3.20 2.88
N GLU A 47 -10.07 -4.04 3.63
CA GLU A 47 -9.43 -5.09 4.46
C GLU A 47 -8.60 -6.05 3.61
N GLU A 48 -9.12 -6.47 2.45
CA GLU A 48 -8.45 -7.38 1.54
C GLU A 48 -7.25 -6.71 0.87
N LYS A 49 -7.40 -5.46 0.42
CA LYS A 49 -6.29 -4.68 -0.15
C LYS A 49 -5.15 -4.48 0.85
N ILE A 50 -5.48 -4.20 2.12
CA ILE A 50 -4.49 -4.09 3.20
C ILE A 50 -3.82 -5.44 3.46
N ALA A 51 -4.58 -6.53 3.55
CA ALA A 51 -4.02 -7.87 3.74
C ALA A 51 -3.05 -8.25 2.62
N LEU A 52 -3.43 -7.94 1.37
CA LEU A 52 -2.62 -8.16 0.18
C LEU A 52 -1.32 -7.35 0.21
N ALA A 53 -1.40 -6.05 0.51
CA ALA A 53 -0.24 -5.18 0.62
C ALA A 53 0.73 -5.66 1.73
N ARG A 54 0.20 -5.98 2.91
CA ARG A 54 0.99 -6.50 4.05
C ARG A 54 1.66 -7.82 3.72
N ARG A 55 0.98 -8.72 3.01
CA ARG A 55 1.56 -10.00 2.57
C ARG A 55 2.73 -9.73 1.62
N PHE A 56 2.50 -8.94 0.57
CA PHE A 56 3.52 -8.64 -0.43
C PHE A 56 4.78 -8.02 0.17
N LEU A 57 4.62 -7.00 1.04
CA LEU A 57 5.74 -6.29 1.64
C LEU A 57 6.58 -7.17 2.57
N ARG A 58 5.94 -8.09 3.30
CA ARG A 58 6.63 -9.07 4.15
C ARG A 58 7.38 -10.13 3.34
N GLU A 59 6.79 -10.58 2.24
CA GLU A 59 7.41 -11.56 1.34
C GLU A 59 8.55 -10.94 0.50
N ASN A 60 8.55 -9.60 0.31
CA ASN A 60 9.48 -8.88 -0.55
C ASN A 60 10.20 -7.73 0.18
N PRO A 61 10.91 -7.99 1.30
CA PRO A 61 11.45 -6.94 2.17
C PRO A 61 12.56 -6.10 1.51
N GLN A 62 13.30 -6.66 0.55
CA GLN A 62 14.45 -6.02 -0.09
C GLN A 62 14.15 -5.50 -1.51
N ARG A 63 12.92 -5.71 -2.02
CA ARG A 63 12.57 -5.31 -3.38
C ARG A 63 12.54 -3.79 -3.50
N LYS A 64 13.27 -3.20 -4.43
CA LYS A 64 13.15 -1.76 -4.70
C LYS A 64 11.79 -1.47 -5.35
N LEU A 65 11.08 -0.45 -4.85
CA LEU A 65 9.74 -0.07 -5.28
C LEU A 65 9.68 1.43 -5.47
N ASP A 66 8.97 1.88 -6.51
CA ASP A 66 8.39 3.22 -6.56
C ASP A 66 6.95 3.20 -6.04
N TYR A 67 6.18 2.18 -6.44
CA TYR A 67 4.84 1.96 -5.91
C TYR A 67 4.43 0.49 -5.87
N LEU A 68 3.48 0.22 -4.98
CA LEU A 68 2.67 -0.98 -4.88
C LEU A 68 1.21 -0.60 -5.15
N ASP A 69 0.61 -1.18 -6.18
CA ASP A 69 -0.77 -0.92 -6.57
C ASP A 69 -1.65 -2.11 -6.18
N VAL A 70 -2.63 -1.84 -5.33
CA VAL A 70 -3.62 -2.81 -4.83
C VAL A 70 -5.04 -2.28 -5.06
N ARG A 71 -5.25 -1.44 -6.09
CA ARG A 71 -6.57 -0.90 -6.43
C ARG A 71 -7.58 -1.99 -6.74
N THR A 72 -7.11 -3.06 -7.36
CA THR A 72 -7.86 -4.31 -7.52
C THR A 72 -7.35 -5.32 -6.50
N PRO A 73 -8.17 -5.83 -5.58
CA PRO A 73 -7.74 -6.80 -4.58
C PRO A 73 -7.32 -8.17 -5.17
N ASP A 74 -7.65 -8.43 -6.43
CA ASP A 74 -7.31 -9.69 -7.11
C ASP A 74 -6.00 -9.61 -7.91
N SER A 75 -5.35 -8.44 -7.97
CA SER A 75 -4.07 -8.27 -8.66
C SER A 75 -3.14 -7.28 -7.96
N ILE A 76 -1.84 -7.55 -8.00
CA ILE A 76 -0.80 -6.63 -7.53
C ILE A 76 -0.01 -6.13 -8.73
N VAL A 77 0.10 -4.81 -8.89
CA VAL A 77 1.05 -4.20 -9.83
C VAL A 77 2.14 -3.48 -9.04
N VAL A 78 3.39 -3.69 -9.42
CA VAL A 78 4.54 -3.03 -8.80
C VAL A 78 5.41 -2.35 -9.85
N SER A 79 5.82 -1.12 -9.57
CA SER A 79 6.89 -0.47 -10.33
C SER A 79 8.22 -0.68 -9.60
N PRO A 80 9.18 -1.40 -10.20
CA PRO A 80 10.53 -1.48 -9.66
C PRO A 80 11.23 -0.13 -9.82
N ARG A 81 12.12 0.16 -8.87
CA ARG A 81 13.03 1.30 -8.91
C ARG A 81 14.45 0.87 -9.28
#